data_AF-A0A2T9Y6V4-F1
#
_entry.id   AF-A0A2T9Y6V4-F1
#
_cell.length_a   1.000
_cell.length_b   1.000
_cell.length_c   1.000
_cell.angle_alpha   90.00
_cell.angle_beta   90.00
_cell.angle_gamma   90.00
#
_symmetry.space_group_name_H-M   'P 1'
#
loop_
_entity.id
_entity.type
_entity.pdbx_description
1 polymer ?
#
loop_
_entity_poly.entity_id
_entity_poly.type
_entity_poly.pdbx_seq_one_letter_code
_entity_poly.pdbx_strand_id
1 'polypeptide(L)'
;MDILDAIKRNGVRSILKQGLVFLGVLTSAFMVWKTISVFTNCESPVVVVLSGGMEPTFYRGNVLFLNNMKSPIQIGEIVAYKIKGKYIPLAHRVIKTHTDKETGKQYLLTKGDGNPVDDRGLYKKEQLWIEPNEIFGRVYGNSLFSNPFENLRQKITSIGNRFENFLPNSKSFDDQSCPKNIISCQRNNVDSCCSPKNGLLVLSLQWELRYGPKDQFTIHGLWPDRCDGTMTPRNGCDRSRQVKGVADNIFDSNITLYNQMKELWPSNKGDDDYFWTHEWNKHGTCVTTLDPKCYKEGQFKKGTDILEYFKTAVGLQLEYNIHEALRKHGIVPTKSNNEKLYSPQEFKDAIKKEFGGEPNLRCSGNKLVEIHLWFLVKDKDKYFVTDPHGKDTCRKIRYSEKSVQ
;
A
#
# COMPACT_ATOMS: atom_id res chain seq x y z
N MET A 1 -8.83 6.10 -33.65
CA MET A 1 -8.92 5.08 -34.71
C MET A 1 -10.27 4.44 -34.56
N ASP A 2 -11.15 4.78 -35.50
CA ASP A 2 -12.56 4.95 -35.21
C ASP A 2 -13.35 3.64 -35.30
N ILE A 3 -14.34 3.52 -34.41
CA ILE A 3 -15.36 2.46 -34.40
C ILE A 3 -15.98 2.29 -35.80
N LEU A 4 -16.05 3.36 -36.57
CA LEU A 4 -16.52 3.39 -37.96
C LEU A 4 -15.66 2.55 -38.91
N ASP A 5 -14.34 2.54 -38.75
CA ASP A 5 -13.43 1.73 -39.56
C ASP A 5 -13.53 0.23 -39.22
N ALA A 6 -13.74 -0.09 -37.94
CA ALA A 6 -13.99 -1.46 -37.49
C ALA A 6 -15.31 -2.01 -38.05
N ILE A 7 -16.36 -1.18 -38.07
CA ILE A 7 -17.67 -1.50 -38.66
C ILE A 7 -17.57 -1.75 -40.16
N LYS A 8 -16.80 -0.91 -40.87
CA LYS A 8 -16.61 -1.01 -42.32
C LYS A 8 -15.83 -2.26 -42.73
N ARG A 9 -14.90 -2.74 -41.89
CA ARG A 9 -13.97 -3.83 -42.20
C ARG A 9 -14.49 -5.22 -41.84
N ASN A 10 -15.25 -5.36 -40.75
CA ASN A 10 -15.67 -6.67 -40.23
C ASN A 10 -17.15 -7.02 -40.53
N GLY A 11 -17.92 -6.07 -41.04
CA GLY A 11 -19.36 -6.23 -41.29
C GLY A 11 -20.19 -6.22 -40.00
N VAL A 12 -21.28 -5.47 -40.00
CA VAL A 12 -22.16 -5.25 -38.82
C VAL A 12 -22.58 -6.56 -38.14
N ARG A 13 -22.87 -7.60 -38.92
CA ARG A 13 -23.26 -8.93 -38.42
C ARG A 13 -22.16 -9.61 -37.59
N SER A 14 -20.89 -9.44 -37.93
CA SER A 14 -19.76 -10.04 -37.20
C SER A 14 -19.56 -9.36 -35.85
N ILE A 15 -19.65 -8.03 -35.83
CA ILE A 15 -19.54 -7.22 -34.61
C ILE A 15 -20.69 -7.53 -33.65
N LEU A 16 -21.92 -7.65 -34.15
CA LEU A 16 -23.08 -8.03 -33.33
C LEU A 16 -22.91 -9.43 -32.71
N LYS A 17 -22.37 -10.40 -33.45
CA LYS A 17 -22.07 -11.74 -32.92
C LYS A 17 -20.98 -11.71 -31.85
N GLN A 18 -19.90 -10.95 -32.05
CA GLN A 18 -18.84 -10.80 -31.06
C GLN A 18 -19.36 -10.11 -29.79
N GLY A 19 -20.18 -9.07 -29.94
CA GLY A 19 -20.85 -8.40 -28.83
C GLY A 19 -21.77 -9.34 -28.05
N LEU A 20 -22.52 -10.20 -28.74
CA LEU A 20 -23.40 -11.19 -28.09
C LEU A 20 -22.60 -12.24 -27.31
N VAL A 21 -21.51 -12.76 -27.86
CA VAL A 21 -20.64 -13.72 -27.16
C VAL A 21 -20.01 -13.07 -25.92
N PHE A 22 -19.50 -11.85 -26.06
CA PHE A 22 -18.93 -11.11 -24.94
C PHE A 22 -19.97 -10.86 -23.84
N LEU A 23 -21.18 -10.44 -24.21
CA LEU A 23 -22.28 -10.26 -23.26
C LEU A 23 -22.65 -11.58 -22.57
N GLY A 24 -22.69 -12.69 -23.32
CA GLY A 24 -22.94 -14.02 -22.77
C GLY A 24 -21.89 -14.45 -21.73
N VAL A 25 -20.62 -14.13 -21.95
CA VAL A 25 -19.56 -14.39 -20.95
C VAL A 25 -19.80 -13.56 -19.68
N LEU A 26 -20.07 -12.26 -19.82
CA LEU A 26 -20.33 -11.39 -18.67
C LEU A 26 -21.57 -11.82 -17.88
N THR A 27 -22.67 -12.17 -18.56
CA THR A 27 -23.89 -12.64 -17.88
C THR A 27 -23.66 -13.98 -17.20
N SER A 28 -22.97 -14.92 -17.82
CA SER A 28 -22.65 -16.20 -17.17
C SER A 28 -21.80 -16.03 -15.91
N ALA A 29 -20.78 -15.17 -15.94
CA ALA A 29 -19.95 -14.88 -14.77
C ALA A 29 -20.76 -14.21 -13.64
N PHE A 30 -21.63 -13.26 -13.97
CA PHE A 30 -22.54 -12.63 -13.01
C PHE A 30 -23.52 -13.64 -12.41
N MET A 31 -24.10 -14.52 -13.23
CA MET A 31 -25.01 -15.57 -12.78
C MET A 31 -24.30 -16.52 -11.82
N VAL A 32 -23.09 -16.98 -12.14
CA VAL A 32 -22.28 -17.80 -11.23
C VAL A 32 -22.05 -17.09 -9.89
N TRP A 33 -21.65 -15.81 -9.91
CA TRP A 33 -21.44 -15.04 -8.68
C TRP A 33 -22.72 -14.96 -7.84
N LYS A 34 -23.86 -14.58 -8.46
CA LYS A 34 -25.14 -14.48 -7.75
C LYS A 34 -25.66 -15.82 -7.26
N THR A 35 -25.45 -16.90 -8.01
CA THR A 35 -25.75 -18.26 -7.58
C THR A 35 -24.98 -18.60 -6.30
N ILE A 36 -23.67 -18.34 -6.25
CA ILE A 36 -22.86 -18.57 -5.04
C ILE A 36 -23.35 -17.68 -3.88
N SER A 37 -23.65 -16.40 -4.14
CA SER A 37 -24.18 -15.50 -3.10
C SER A 37 -25.47 -16.01 -2.48
N VAL A 38 -26.39 -16.54 -3.29
CA VAL A 38 -27.66 -17.11 -2.82
C VAL A 38 -27.40 -18.39 -2.01
N PHE A 39 -26.56 -19.31 -2.50
CA PHE A 39 -26.27 -20.56 -1.80
C PHE A 39 -25.56 -20.38 -0.45
N THR A 40 -24.74 -19.33 -0.34
CA THR A 40 -24.00 -19.01 0.90
C THR A 40 -24.74 -18.03 1.81
N ASN A 41 -25.89 -17.51 1.39
CA ASN A 41 -26.61 -16.41 2.04
C ASN A 41 -25.69 -15.20 2.33
N CYS A 42 -24.75 -14.92 1.42
CA CYS A 42 -23.71 -13.90 1.59
C CYS A 42 -23.61 -13.05 0.32
N GLU A 43 -23.73 -11.73 0.45
CA GLU A 43 -23.59 -10.84 -0.71
C GLU A 43 -22.19 -10.93 -1.35
N SER A 44 -21.17 -11.14 -0.52
CA SER A 44 -19.77 -11.26 -0.92
C SER A 44 -19.16 -12.57 -0.36
N PRO A 45 -19.41 -13.72 -1.00
CA PRO A 45 -19.01 -15.04 -0.48
C PRO A 45 -17.50 -15.29 -0.50
N VAL A 46 -16.72 -14.41 -1.13
CA VAL A 46 -15.26 -14.49 -1.24
C VAL A 46 -14.66 -13.14 -0.89
N VAL A 47 -13.74 -13.11 0.09
CA VAL A 47 -13.03 -11.90 0.52
C VAL A 47 -11.53 -12.18 0.65
N VAL A 48 -10.71 -11.12 0.61
CA VAL A 48 -9.24 -11.23 0.71
C VAL A 48 -8.76 -10.52 1.97
N VAL A 49 -7.80 -11.13 2.68
CA VAL A 49 -7.17 -10.55 3.87
C VAL A 49 -6.20 -9.45 3.47
N LEU A 50 -6.45 -8.23 3.95
CA LEU A 50 -5.64 -7.04 3.62
C LEU A 50 -4.66 -6.64 4.75
N SER A 51 -4.85 -7.14 5.97
CA SER A 51 -4.07 -6.76 7.16
C SER A 51 -3.66 -7.98 7.99
N GLY A 52 -2.66 -7.80 8.87
CA GLY A 52 -2.10 -8.88 9.71
C GLY A 52 -2.82 -9.08 11.06
N GLY A 53 -3.99 -8.47 11.28
CA GLY A 53 -4.69 -8.55 12.58
C GLY A 53 -5.14 -9.96 12.97
N MET A 54 -5.17 -10.89 12.01
CA MET A 54 -5.55 -12.29 12.20
C MET A 54 -4.36 -13.26 12.22
N GLU A 55 -3.13 -12.75 12.26
CA GLU A 55 -1.95 -13.62 12.38
C GLU A 55 -1.92 -14.30 13.77
N PRO A 56 -1.55 -15.60 13.86
CA PRO A 56 -1.01 -16.46 12.81
C PRO A 56 -2.06 -17.23 12.00
N THR A 57 -3.36 -17.06 12.28
CA THR A 57 -4.45 -17.82 11.64
C THR A 57 -4.60 -17.50 10.16
N PHE A 58 -4.55 -16.21 9.81
CA PHE A 58 -4.58 -15.75 8.43
C PHE A 58 -3.51 -14.71 8.17
N TYR A 59 -2.88 -14.80 7.00
CA TYR A 59 -1.89 -13.86 6.52
C TYR A 59 -2.46 -12.98 5.40
N ARG A 60 -1.85 -11.81 5.20
CA ARG A 60 -2.15 -10.92 4.08
C ARG A 60 -2.14 -11.70 2.75
N GLY A 61 -3.18 -11.50 1.93
CA GLY A 61 -3.35 -12.20 0.65
C GLY A 61 -4.09 -13.54 0.73
N ASN A 62 -4.40 -14.07 1.92
CA ASN A 62 -5.28 -15.24 2.03
C ASN A 62 -6.69 -14.90 1.50
N VAL A 63 -7.26 -15.85 0.75
CA VAL A 63 -8.66 -15.79 0.29
C VAL A 63 -9.53 -16.53 1.29
N LEU A 64 -10.52 -15.84 1.84
CA LEU A 64 -11.49 -16.37 2.77
C LEU A 64 -12.82 -16.59 2.07
N PHE A 65 -13.42 -17.74 2.33
CA PHE A 65 -14.76 -18.07 1.86
C PHE A 65 -15.76 -17.89 2.99
N LEU A 66 -16.83 -17.14 2.71
CA LEU A 66 -17.86 -16.76 3.66
C LEU A 66 -19.15 -17.53 3.44
N ASN A 67 -19.80 -17.90 4.54
CA ASN A 67 -21.09 -18.59 4.56
C ASN A 67 -21.91 -18.09 5.75
N ASN A 68 -23.17 -17.73 5.50
CA ASN A 68 -24.09 -17.19 6.50
C ASN A 68 -25.35 -18.05 6.67
N MET A 69 -25.25 -19.35 6.41
CA MET A 69 -26.38 -20.29 6.50
C MET A 69 -26.63 -20.83 7.92
N LYS A 70 -25.63 -20.82 8.79
CA LYS A 70 -25.72 -21.38 10.16
C LYS A 70 -25.89 -20.27 11.20
N SER A 71 -26.80 -20.48 12.13
CA SER A 71 -27.04 -19.67 13.33
C SER A 71 -27.35 -20.60 14.52
N PRO A 72 -26.98 -20.28 15.77
CA PRO A 72 -26.23 -19.09 16.21
C PRO A 72 -24.74 -19.15 15.85
N ILE A 73 -24.07 -18.00 15.97
CA ILE A 73 -22.61 -17.90 15.84
C ILE A 73 -21.98 -18.27 17.18
N GLN A 74 -20.96 -19.12 17.17
CA GLN A 74 -20.32 -19.64 18.38
C GLN A 74 -19.04 -18.88 18.70
N ILE A 75 -18.64 -18.93 19.98
CA ILE A 75 -17.34 -18.43 20.43
C ILE A 75 -16.24 -19.23 19.72
N GLY A 76 -15.20 -18.55 19.23
CA GLY A 76 -14.08 -19.13 18.50
C GLY A 76 -14.24 -19.08 16.98
N GLU A 77 -15.44 -18.84 16.46
CA GLU A 77 -15.66 -18.67 15.02
C GLU A 77 -15.14 -17.33 14.51
N ILE A 78 -14.85 -17.25 13.21
CA ILE A 78 -14.38 -16.02 12.59
C ILE A 78 -15.50 -15.45 11.74
N VAL A 79 -15.85 -14.20 12.00
CA VAL A 79 -16.94 -13.51 11.31
C VAL A 79 -16.39 -12.33 10.54
N ALA A 80 -16.90 -12.16 9.33
CA ALA A 80 -16.70 -10.94 8.55
C ALA A 80 -17.86 -9.97 8.84
N TYR A 81 -17.55 -8.73 9.22
CA TYR A 81 -18.56 -7.72 9.57
C TYR A 81 -18.21 -6.32 9.06
N LYS A 82 -19.22 -5.49 8.80
CA LYS A 82 -19.11 -4.09 8.42
C LYS A 82 -19.52 -3.20 9.57
N ILE A 83 -18.62 -2.29 9.96
CA ILE A 83 -19.00 -1.21 10.86
C ILE A 83 -19.58 -0.07 10.02
N LYS A 84 -20.73 0.46 10.43
CA LYS A 84 -21.37 1.59 9.75
C LYS A 84 -20.42 2.81 9.72
N GLY A 85 -20.08 3.29 8.53
CA GLY A 85 -19.11 4.38 8.32
C GLY A 85 -17.71 3.92 7.90
N LYS A 86 -17.43 2.62 7.90
CA LYS A 86 -16.19 2.04 7.33
C LYS A 86 -16.48 1.36 6.00
N TYR A 87 -15.59 1.59 5.02
CA TYR A 87 -15.74 1.04 3.67
C TYR A 87 -15.29 -0.42 3.56
N ILE A 88 -14.35 -0.86 4.40
CA ILE A 88 -13.74 -2.18 4.33
C ILE A 88 -14.29 -3.08 5.46
N PRO A 89 -14.79 -4.28 5.15
CA PRO A 89 -15.20 -5.24 6.17
C PRO A 89 -14.00 -5.77 6.97
N LEU A 90 -14.22 -6.07 8.25
CA LEU A 90 -13.24 -6.68 9.14
C LEU A 90 -13.57 -8.16 9.32
N ALA A 91 -12.56 -9.03 9.41
CA ALA A 91 -12.75 -10.46 9.67
C ALA A 91 -11.97 -10.84 10.94
N HIS A 92 -12.67 -10.98 12.07
CA HIS A 92 -12.05 -11.24 13.37
C HIS A 92 -12.74 -12.38 14.13
N ARG A 93 -12.03 -12.96 15.12
CA ARG A 93 -12.53 -14.10 15.90
C ARG A 93 -13.49 -13.63 16.97
N VAL A 94 -14.62 -14.31 17.08
CA VAL A 94 -15.61 -14.11 18.15
C VAL A 94 -15.02 -14.60 19.46
N ILE A 95 -14.89 -13.70 20.43
CA ILE A 95 -14.38 -14.01 21.77
C ILE A 95 -15.47 -14.04 22.83
N LYS A 96 -16.59 -13.32 22.61
CA LYS A 96 -17.79 -13.39 23.48
C LYS A 96 -19.06 -13.22 22.66
N THR A 97 -20.12 -13.87 23.11
CA THR A 97 -21.47 -13.74 22.56
C THR A 97 -22.42 -13.29 23.66
N HIS A 98 -23.35 -12.39 23.34
CA HIS A 98 -24.42 -11.96 24.22
C HIS A 98 -25.75 -12.09 23.50
N THR A 99 -26.72 -12.80 24.08
CA THR A 99 -28.06 -12.91 23.50
C THR A 99 -29.03 -12.13 24.36
N ASP A 100 -29.75 -11.21 23.73
CA ASP A 100 -30.82 -10.47 24.36
C ASP A 100 -32.00 -11.42 24.63
N LYS A 101 -32.47 -11.45 25.88
CA LYS A 101 -33.51 -12.37 26.36
C LYS A 101 -34.91 -12.00 25.87
N GLU A 102 -35.14 -10.73 25.54
CA GLU A 102 -36.45 -10.24 25.09
C GLU A 102 -36.57 -10.31 23.57
N THR A 103 -35.51 -9.91 22.86
CA THR A 103 -35.54 -9.88 21.38
C THR A 103 -34.98 -11.12 20.71
N GLY A 104 -34.27 -11.98 21.46
CA GLY A 104 -33.57 -13.16 20.93
C GLY A 104 -32.37 -12.83 20.03
N LYS A 105 -32.00 -11.54 19.89
CA LYS A 105 -30.91 -11.11 19.02
C LYS A 105 -29.56 -11.45 19.64
N GLN A 106 -28.67 -11.99 18.81
CA GLN A 106 -27.29 -12.31 19.20
C GLN A 106 -26.34 -11.17 18.84
N TYR A 107 -25.54 -10.75 19.82
CA TYR A 107 -24.52 -9.71 19.72
C TYR A 107 -23.14 -10.31 19.94
N LEU A 108 -22.13 -9.82 19.21
CA LEU A 108 -20.80 -10.42 19.21
C LEU A 108 -19.73 -9.43 19.67
N LEU A 109 -18.75 -9.92 20.42
CA LEU A 109 -17.49 -9.24 20.66
C LEU A 109 -16.40 -10.01 19.91
N THR A 110 -15.68 -9.31 19.05
CA THR A 110 -14.61 -9.89 18.24
C THR A 110 -13.24 -9.38 18.69
N LYS A 111 -12.21 -10.11 18.28
CA LYS A 111 -10.81 -9.74 18.43
C LYS A 111 -10.00 -10.36 17.30
N GLY A 112 -9.09 -9.58 16.72
CA GLY A 112 -8.05 -10.12 15.83
C GLY A 112 -7.08 -11.03 16.60
N ASP A 113 -6.74 -12.18 16.05
CA ASP A 113 -5.87 -13.16 16.71
C ASP A 113 -4.50 -12.57 17.09
N GLY A 114 -3.95 -11.70 16.24
CA GLY A 114 -2.67 -11.02 16.45
C GLY A 114 -2.77 -9.72 17.25
N ASN A 115 -3.99 -9.25 17.57
CA ASN A 115 -4.18 -8.01 18.30
C ASN A 115 -4.05 -8.25 19.82
N PRO A 116 -3.53 -7.31 20.62
CA PRO A 116 -3.43 -7.47 22.08
C PRO A 116 -4.75 -7.19 22.81
N VAL A 117 -5.67 -6.45 22.18
CA VAL A 117 -6.96 -6.01 22.76
C VAL A 117 -8.14 -6.42 21.88
N ASP A 118 -9.35 -6.36 22.44
CA ASP A 118 -10.58 -6.59 21.69
C ASP A 118 -10.93 -5.43 20.75
N ASP A 119 -11.90 -5.66 19.86
CA ASP A 119 -12.22 -4.73 18.78
C ASP A 119 -13.12 -3.55 19.21
N ARG A 120 -13.40 -3.35 20.51
CA ARG A 120 -14.27 -2.24 20.95
C ARG A 120 -13.76 -0.87 20.54
N GLY A 121 -12.45 -0.68 20.52
CA GLY A 121 -11.83 0.55 20.02
C GLY A 121 -12.03 0.77 18.51
N LEU A 122 -12.39 -0.28 17.77
CA LEU A 122 -12.65 -0.23 16.33
C LEU A 122 -14.13 0.01 16.02
N TYR A 123 -15.04 -0.29 16.94
CA TYR A 123 -16.48 -0.12 16.78
C TYR A 123 -16.86 1.36 16.68
N LYS A 124 -18.11 1.64 16.34
CA LYS A 124 -18.61 3.01 16.37
C LYS A 124 -18.54 3.56 17.80
N LYS A 125 -18.41 4.89 17.95
CA LYS A 125 -18.49 5.57 19.26
C LYS A 125 -19.74 5.08 20.02
N GLU A 126 -19.54 4.62 21.26
CA GLU A 126 -20.55 4.03 22.18
C GLU A 126 -21.08 2.64 21.81
N GLN A 127 -20.61 2.03 20.72
CA GLN A 127 -20.94 0.66 20.37
C GLN A 127 -20.02 -0.32 21.11
N LEU A 128 -20.59 -1.25 21.87
CA LEU A 128 -19.85 -2.26 22.64
C LEU A 128 -19.89 -3.67 22.03
N TRP A 129 -20.81 -3.90 21.10
CA TRP A 129 -21.04 -5.20 20.46
C TRP A 129 -21.40 -5.02 18.98
N ILE A 130 -21.05 -6.02 18.17
CA ILE A 130 -21.46 -6.10 16.77
C ILE A 130 -22.91 -6.59 16.70
N GLU A 131 -23.71 -5.89 15.90
CA GLU A 131 -25.11 -6.22 15.67
C GLU A 131 -25.27 -7.28 14.57
N PRO A 132 -26.36 -8.10 14.58
CA PRO A 132 -26.59 -9.11 13.54
C PRO A 132 -26.59 -8.60 12.10
N ASN A 133 -27.07 -7.36 11.88
CA ASN A 133 -27.16 -6.72 10.57
C ASN A 133 -25.80 -6.24 10.02
N GLU A 134 -24.77 -6.19 10.87
CA GLU A 134 -23.41 -5.81 10.49
C GLU A 134 -22.60 -7.02 10.01
N ILE A 135 -23.10 -8.24 10.22
CA ILE A 135 -22.39 -9.48 9.90
C ILE A 135 -22.64 -9.87 8.44
N PHE A 136 -21.57 -9.98 7.66
CA PHE A 136 -21.61 -10.45 6.27
C PHE A 136 -21.66 -11.98 6.16
N GLY A 137 -20.96 -12.67 7.05
CA GLY A 137 -20.90 -14.12 7.04
C GLY A 137 -19.78 -14.69 7.91
N ARG A 138 -19.80 -16.00 8.10
CA ARG A 138 -18.80 -16.77 8.84
C ARG A 138 -17.74 -17.29 7.88
N VAL A 139 -16.47 -17.23 8.27
CA VAL A 139 -15.39 -17.86 7.52
C VAL A 139 -15.51 -19.38 7.70
N TYR A 140 -15.82 -20.11 6.63
CA TYR A 140 -15.99 -21.57 6.67
C TYR A 140 -14.80 -22.33 6.05
N GLY A 141 -13.97 -21.62 5.30
CA GLY A 141 -12.78 -22.16 4.68
C GLY A 141 -11.85 -21.04 4.28
N ASN A 142 -10.57 -21.35 4.25
CA ASN A 142 -9.55 -20.51 3.64
C ASN A 142 -8.87 -21.30 2.54
N SER A 143 -8.33 -20.58 1.59
CA SER A 143 -7.31 -21.13 0.74
C SER A 143 -6.01 -21.21 1.56
N LEU A 144 -5.66 -22.42 2.03
CA LEU A 144 -4.32 -22.73 2.55
C LEU A 144 -3.34 -22.80 1.37
N PHE A 145 -3.08 -21.67 0.76
CA PHE A 145 -1.98 -21.58 -0.17
C PHE A 145 -0.96 -20.62 0.44
N SER A 146 0.16 -21.17 0.89
CA SER A 146 1.43 -20.45 0.88
C SER A 146 1.71 -20.06 -0.58
N ASN A 147 1.35 -18.83 -0.95
CA ASN A 147 1.56 -18.23 -2.27
C ASN A 147 1.04 -19.04 -3.49
N PRO A 148 -0.28 -19.13 -3.75
CA PRO A 148 -0.78 -19.64 -5.03
C PRO A 148 -0.71 -18.57 -6.13
N PHE A 149 -0.51 -17.31 -5.74
CA PHE A 149 -0.54 -16.16 -6.61
C PHE A 149 0.86 -15.75 -7.08
N GLU A 150 1.95 -16.47 -6.82
CA GLU A 150 3.24 -16.15 -7.46
C GLU A 150 3.13 -16.36 -8.98
N ASN A 151 2.61 -17.54 -9.38
CA ASN A 151 2.38 -17.90 -10.79
C ASN A 151 1.16 -17.20 -11.38
N LEU A 152 0.13 -16.93 -10.57
CA LEU A 152 -1.02 -16.17 -11.03
C LEU A 152 -0.73 -14.67 -11.08
N ARG A 153 0.18 -14.11 -10.27
CA ARG A 153 0.67 -12.72 -10.38
C ARG A 153 1.49 -12.57 -11.64
N GLN A 154 2.42 -13.47 -11.97
CA GLN A 154 3.11 -13.40 -13.26
C GLN A 154 2.13 -13.54 -14.45
N LYS A 155 1.14 -14.44 -14.38
CA LYS A 155 0.12 -14.59 -15.43
C LYS A 155 -0.86 -13.42 -15.48
N ILE A 156 -1.32 -12.87 -14.36
CA ILE A 156 -2.19 -11.69 -14.24
C ILE A 156 -1.42 -10.41 -14.56
N THR A 157 -0.12 -10.33 -14.36
CA THR A 157 0.71 -9.24 -14.87
C THR A 157 0.84 -9.37 -16.39
N SER A 158 1.00 -10.59 -16.95
CA SER A 158 0.99 -10.77 -18.41
C SER A 158 -0.39 -10.55 -19.06
N ILE A 159 -1.48 -10.92 -18.37
CA ILE A 159 -2.87 -10.75 -18.83
C ILE A 159 -3.33 -9.31 -18.54
N GLY A 160 -2.89 -8.70 -17.44
CA GLY A 160 -3.11 -7.31 -17.06
C GLY A 160 -2.41 -6.35 -18.01
N ASN A 161 -1.19 -6.65 -18.45
CA ASN A 161 -0.53 -5.95 -19.55
C ASN A 161 -1.26 -6.13 -20.90
N ARG A 162 -2.12 -7.15 -21.02
CA ARG A 162 -2.99 -7.38 -22.19
C ARG A 162 -4.38 -6.73 -22.05
N PHE A 163 -4.88 -6.57 -20.82
CA PHE A 163 -6.18 -5.98 -20.46
C PHE A 163 -6.11 -4.48 -20.15
N GLU A 164 -4.93 -3.91 -19.85
CA GLU A 164 -4.70 -2.45 -19.84
C GLU A 164 -5.03 -1.81 -21.21
N ASN A 165 -5.08 -2.60 -22.27
CA ASN A 165 -5.53 -2.17 -23.60
C ASN A 165 -7.06 -2.22 -23.79
N PHE A 166 -7.85 -2.65 -22.80
CA PHE A 166 -9.31 -2.84 -22.94
C PHE A 166 -10.18 -2.29 -21.80
N LEU A 167 -9.58 -1.73 -20.73
CA LEU A 167 -10.32 -0.92 -19.76
C LEU A 167 -10.11 0.56 -20.09
N PRO A 168 -11.16 1.40 -20.16
CA PRO A 168 -10.94 2.84 -20.18
C PRO A 168 -10.25 3.22 -18.87
N ASN A 169 -9.06 3.81 -18.99
CA ASN A 169 -8.27 4.37 -17.90
C ASN A 169 -9.17 5.11 -16.90
N SER A 170 -9.47 4.52 -15.74
CA SER A 170 -9.90 5.28 -14.57
C SER A 170 -8.66 5.80 -13.85
N LYS A 171 -7.80 6.52 -14.58
CA LYS A 171 -6.79 7.41 -14.00
C LYS A 171 -7.38 8.82 -14.05
N SER A 172 -7.66 9.35 -12.86
CA SER A 172 -8.33 10.62 -12.60
C SER A 172 -7.44 11.84 -12.86
N PHE A 173 -6.80 11.93 -14.03
CA PHE A 173 -5.90 13.03 -14.39
C PHE A 173 -5.92 13.29 -15.90
N ASP A 174 -5.48 14.48 -16.31
CA ASP A 174 -5.40 14.84 -17.73
C ASP A 174 -4.16 14.25 -18.40
N ASP A 175 -4.13 12.92 -18.51
CA ASP A 175 -3.05 12.18 -19.16
C ASP A 175 -2.97 12.45 -20.69
N GLN A 176 -3.93 13.19 -21.25
CA GLN A 176 -3.99 13.52 -22.67
C GLN A 176 -3.02 14.65 -23.09
N SER A 177 -2.47 15.42 -22.15
CA SER A 177 -1.59 16.58 -22.44
C SER A 177 -0.09 16.30 -22.26
N CYS A 178 0.28 15.33 -21.40
CA CYS A 178 1.67 15.13 -21.05
C CYS A 178 2.48 14.42 -22.15
N PRO A 179 3.69 14.91 -22.50
CA PRO A 179 4.58 14.17 -23.37
C PRO A 179 4.95 12.82 -22.76
N LYS A 180 4.96 11.76 -23.58
CA LYS A 180 5.30 10.40 -23.13
C LYS A 180 6.81 10.18 -23.11
N ASN A 181 7.25 9.26 -22.25
CA ASN A 181 8.64 8.86 -22.05
C ASN A 181 9.54 10.03 -21.62
N ILE A 182 9.00 10.96 -20.85
CA ILE A 182 9.82 11.98 -20.20
C ILE A 182 10.51 11.36 -19.00
N ILE A 183 11.78 11.67 -18.80
CA ILE A 183 12.50 11.31 -17.59
C ILE A 183 12.90 12.60 -16.92
N SER A 184 12.62 12.71 -15.63
CA SER A 184 13.01 13.84 -14.81
C SER A 184 14.53 14.07 -14.89
N CYS A 185 14.97 15.32 -14.73
CA CYS A 185 16.38 15.71 -14.82
C CYS A 185 17.07 15.53 -16.18
N GLN A 186 16.37 15.04 -17.21
CA GLN A 186 16.92 14.95 -18.57
C GLN A 186 16.46 16.08 -19.50
N ARG A 187 15.37 16.80 -19.14
CA ARG A 187 14.81 17.88 -19.95
C ARG A 187 14.39 19.05 -19.08
N ASN A 188 14.71 20.28 -19.51
CA ASN A 188 14.50 21.49 -18.72
C ASN A 188 13.16 22.21 -18.99
N ASN A 189 12.48 21.90 -20.11
CA ASN A 189 11.26 22.59 -20.56
C ASN A 189 10.04 21.65 -20.59
N VAL A 190 9.76 20.99 -19.46
CA VAL A 190 8.57 20.13 -19.32
C VAL A 190 7.66 20.73 -18.26
N ASP A 191 6.35 20.69 -18.51
CA ASP A 191 5.35 21.11 -17.53
C ASP A 191 5.51 20.34 -16.21
N SER A 192 5.43 21.05 -15.09
CA SER A 192 5.68 20.49 -13.76
C SER A 192 4.62 19.50 -13.25
N CYS A 193 3.46 19.45 -13.90
CA CYS A 193 2.43 18.44 -13.71
C CYS A 193 2.72 17.15 -14.48
N CYS A 194 3.58 17.21 -15.50
CA CYS A 194 3.97 16.08 -16.34
C CYS A 194 5.33 15.48 -15.96
N SER A 195 6.21 16.25 -15.32
CA SER A 195 7.48 15.78 -14.77
C SER A 195 7.85 16.63 -13.55
N PRO A 196 8.32 16.03 -12.44
CA PRO A 196 8.70 16.79 -11.26
C PRO A 196 9.88 17.74 -11.53
N LYS A 197 9.77 19.00 -11.08
CA LYS A 197 10.89 19.97 -11.18
C LYS A 197 12.08 19.55 -10.33
N ASN A 198 11.79 19.09 -9.10
CA ASN A 198 12.75 18.47 -8.21
C ASN A 198 12.77 16.97 -8.55
N GLY A 199 13.44 16.68 -9.65
CA GLY A 199 13.28 15.43 -10.39
C GLY A 199 14.02 14.23 -9.82
N LEU A 200 14.86 14.45 -8.81
CA LEU A 200 15.67 13.42 -8.18
C LEU A 200 15.04 13.11 -6.81
N LEU A 201 14.37 11.98 -6.67
CA LEU A 201 13.72 11.62 -5.41
C LEU A 201 14.57 10.66 -4.60
N VAL A 202 14.57 10.85 -3.28
CA VAL A 202 15.31 10.03 -2.33
C VAL A 202 14.34 9.36 -1.38
N LEU A 203 14.21 8.04 -1.47
CA LEU A 203 13.53 7.26 -0.43
C LEU A 203 14.54 6.96 0.67
N SER A 204 14.39 7.63 1.81
CA SER A 204 15.19 7.41 2.99
C SER A 204 14.53 6.36 3.88
N LEU A 205 15.21 5.23 4.06
CA LEU A 205 14.77 4.09 4.86
C LEU A 205 15.70 3.93 6.07
N GLN A 206 15.14 3.69 7.25
CA GLN A 206 15.86 3.60 8.51
C GLN A 206 15.77 2.20 9.12
N TRP A 207 16.86 1.76 9.78
CA TRP A 207 16.89 0.52 10.55
C TRP A 207 16.84 0.79 12.04
N GLU A 208 15.63 1.08 12.51
CA GLU A 208 15.40 1.37 13.92
C GLU A 208 15.12 0.10 14.73
N LEU A 209 15.98 -0.18 15.72
CA LEU A 209 15.95 -1.46 16.45
C LEU A 209 14.71 -1.66 17.32
N ARG A 210 13.98 -0.57 17.65
CA ARG A 210 12.80 -0.61 18.52
C ARG A 210 11.49 -0.37 17.78
N TYR A 211 11.53 -0.14 16.46
CA TYR A 211 10.36 0.33 15.71
C TYR A 211 10.15 -0.44 14.40
N GLY A 212 8.87 -0.61 14.05
CA GLY A 212 8.41 -1.31 12.86
C GLY A 212 8.65 -2.83 12.86
N PRO A 213 8.33 -3.52 11.76
CA PRO A 213 8.50 -4.97 11.66
C PRO A 213 9.96 -5.41 11.80
N LYS A 214 10.18 -6.62 12.34
CA LYS A 214 11.52 -7.20 12.57
C LYS A 214 12.30 -7.46 11.28
N ASP A 215 11.59 -7.66 10.18
CA ASP A 215 12.05 -8.05 8.86
C ASP A 215 11.87 -6.93 7.82
N GLN A 216 11.73 -5.67 8.25
CA GLN A 216 11.57 -4.54 7.32
C GLN A 216 12.30 -3.28 7.80
N PHE A 217 12.84 -2.52 6.85
CA PHE A 217 13.24 -1.14 7.11
C PHE A 217 11.98 -0.27 7.20
N THR A 218 11.99 0.72 8.09
CA THR A 218 10.93 1.72 8.16
C THR A 218 11.29 2.95 7.33
N ILE A 219 10.31 3.76 6.97
CA ILE A 219 10.46 4.98 6.20
C ILE A 219 10.89 6.09 7.16
N HIS A 220 11.89 6.87 6.74
CA HIS A 220 12.14 8.20 7.28
C HIS A 220 11.41 9.23 6.40
N GLY A 221 11.63 9.20 5.09
CA GLY A 221 10.91 10.09 4.18
C GLY A 221 11.15 9.85 2.69
N LEU A 222 10.38 10.58 1.88
CA LEU A 222 10.54 10.64 0.42
C LEU A 222 10.86 12.08 0.03
N TRP A 223 12.12 12.34 -0.29
CA TRP A 223 12.62 13.70 -0.43
C TRP A 223 12.87 14.04 -1.89
N PRO A 224 12.15 15.02 -2.46
CA PRO A 224 12.49 15.54 -3.77
C PRO A 224 13.69 16.49 -3.64
N ASP A 225 14.78 16.14 -4.31
CA ASP A 225 15.99 16.94 -4.49
C ASP A 225 16.03 17.53 -5.91
N ARG A 226 16.87 18.55 -6.07
CA ARG A 226 17.12 19.16 -7.37
C ARG A 226 17.97 18.21 -8.22
N CYS A 227 17.89 18.39 -9.54
CA CYS A 227 18.61 17.55 -10.50
C CYS A 227 20.14 17.69 -10.45
N ASP A 228 20.67 18.73 -9.79
CA ASP A 228 22.10 18.88 -9.49
C ASP A 228 22.52 18.15 -8.20
N GLY A 229 21.61 17.45 -7.53
CA GLY A 229 21.82 16.76 -6.26
C GLY A 229 21.74 17.66 -5.02
N THR A 230 21.38 18.94 -5.18
CA THR A 230 21.17 19.83 -4.03
C THR A 230 19.78 19.69 -3.44
N MET A 231 19.69 19.82 -2.11
CA MET A 231 18.43 19.66 -1.39
C MET A 231 17.44 20.79 -1.68
N THR A 232 16.16 20.47 -1.62
CA THR A 232 15.08 21.47 -1.62
C THR A 232 15.10 22.37 -0.36
N PRO A 233 14.42 23.53 -0.38
CA PRO A 233 14.44 24.48 0.74
C PRO A 233 14.02 23.84 2.07
N ARG A 234 14.74 24.16 3.16
CA ARG A 234 14.54 23.57 4.50
C ARG A 234 13.14 23.77 5.10
N ASN A 235 12.36 24.71 4.57
CA ASN A 235 11.03 25.06 5.05
C ASN A 235 9.92 24.67 4.06
N GLY A 236 10.20 23.75 3.12
CA GLY A 236 9.27 23.36 2.06
C GLY A 236 9.22 24.33 0.88
N CYS A 237 8.45 23.95 -0.14
CA CYS A 237 8.36 24.70 -1.41
C CYS A 237 7.04 25.46 -1.54
N ASP A 238 6.04 25.16 -0.72
CA ASP A 238 4.74 25.84 -0.76
C ASP A 238 4.15 25.95 0.66
N ARG A 239 4.15 27.17 1.21
CA ARG A 239 3.59 27.46 2.53
C ARG A 239 2.07 27.36 2.57
N SER A 240 1.38 27.56 1.46
CA SER A 240 -0.10 27.51 1.40
C SER A 240 -0.64 26.09 1.55
N ARG A 241 0.20 25.08 1.24
CA ARG A 241 -0.10 23.65 1.37
C ARG A 241 0.36 23.04 2.70
N GLN A 242 0.99 23.82 3.57
CA GLN A 242 1.42 23.32 4.88
C GLN A 242 0.22 23.11 5.81
N VAL A 243 0.30 22.05 6.61
CA VAL A 243 -0.75 21.66 7.56
C VAL A 243 -0.17 21.55 8.98
N LYS A 244 -1.05 21.50 9.97
CA LYS A 244 -0.68 21.32 11.39
C LYS A 244 -0.73 19.87 11.85
N GLY A 245 -1.37 19.00 11.07
CA GLY A 245 -1.56 17.58 11.34
C GLY A 245 -1.94 16.87 10.04
N VAL A 246 -1.46 15.65 9.87
CA VAL A 246 -1.64 14.80 8.69
C VAL A 246 -2.42 13.53 9.03
N ALA A 247 -2.27 13.02 10.26
CA ALA A 247 -2.83 11.75 10.72
C ALA A 247 -4.34 11.64 10.48
N ASP A 248 -5.13 12.63 10.94
CA ASP A 248 -6.59 12.63 10.78
C ASP A 248 -6.99 12.64 9.29
N ASN A 249 -6.29 13.43 8.47
CA ASN A 249 -6.57 13.52 7.04
C ASN A 249 -6.39 12.15 6.35
N ILE A 250 -5.31 11.44 6.68
CA ILE A 250 -5.03 10.11 6.14
C ILE A 250 -5.98 9.07 6.73
N PHE A 251 -6.26 9.12 8.03
CA PHE A 251 -7.17 8.20 8.71
C PHE A 251 -8.58 8.24 8.10
N ASP A 252 -9.13 9.45 7.95
CA ASP A 252 -10.47 9.66 7.41
C ASP A 252 -10.56 9.30 5.92
N SER A 253 -9.49 9.56 5.16
CA SER A 253 -9.48 9.34 3.70
C SER A 253 -9.14 7.89 3.33
N ASN A 254 -8.22 7.26 4.06
CA ASN A 254 -7.69 5.93 3.78
C ASN A 254 -7.06 5.28 5.02
N ILE A 255 -7.90 4.63 5.83
CA ILE A 255 -7.47 3.88 7.02
C ILE A 255 -6.44 2.78 6.73
N THR A 256 -6.43 2.21 5.51
CA THR A 256 -5.43 1.19 5.14
C THR A 256 -4.04 1.81 5.07
N LEU A 257 -3.92 2.96 4.40
CA LEU A 257 -2.67 3.71 4.34
C LEU A 257 -2.24 4.18 5.74
N TYR A 258 -3.18 4.68 6.55
CA TYR A 258 -2.88 5.07 7.93
C TYR A 258 -2.23 3.92 8.73
N ASN A 259 -2.83 2.73 8.69
CA ASN A 259 -2.30 1.56 9.38
C ASN A 259 -0.94 1.11 8.82
N GLN A 260 -0.76 1.17 7.50
CA GLN A 260 0.55 0.91 6.88
C GLN A 260 1.60 1.92 7.36
N MET A 261 1.26 3.20 7.48
CA MET A 261 2.17 4.22 7.99
C MET A 261 2.50 4.03 9.47
N LYS A 262 1.54 3.61 10.30
CA LYS A 262 1.81 3.27 11.71
C LYS A 262 2.84 2.14 11.86
N GLU A 263 2.84 1.19 10.94
CA GLU A 263 3.77 0.05 10.94
C GLU A 263 5.12 0.40 10.27
N LEU A 264 5.06 1.03 9.10
CA LEU A 264 6.21 1.22 8.21
C LEU A 264 6.83 2.59 8.29
N TRP A 265 6.16 3.59 8.84
CA TRP A 265 6.66 4.97 8.99
C TRP A 265 6.53 5.51 10.42
N PRO A 266 6.88 4.73 11.47
CA PRO A 266 6.81 5.21 12.85
C PRO A 266 7.87 6.28 13.14
N SER A 267 7.53 7.19 14.03
CA SER A 267 8.44 8.15 14.65
C SER A 267 9.29 7.46 15.71
N ASN A 268 10.61 7.59 15.60
CA ASN A 268 11.54 7.14 16.63
C ASN A 268 11.54 8.03 17.89
N LYS A 269 10.68 9.05 17.93
CA LYS A 269 10.45 9.96 19.07
C LYS A 269 9.06 9.81 19.69
N GLY A 270 8.22 8.91 19.18
CA GLY A 270 6.92 8.55 19.76
C GLY A 270 5.73 9.39 19.29
N ASP A 271 5.93 10.45 18.50
CA ASP A 271 4.86 11.24 17.89
C ASP A 271 4.91 11.10 16.36
N ASP A 272 4.01 10.28 15.83
CA ASP A 272 3.91 9.99 14.41
C ASP A 272 3.28 11.14 13.63
N ASP A 273 2.25 11.81 14.16
CA ASP A 273 1.57 12.89 13.44
C ASP A 273 2.49 14.11 13.28
N TYR A 274 3.24 14.44 14.35
CA TYR A 274 4.27 15.47 14.26
C TYR A 274 5.32 15.13 13.20
N PHE A 275 5.76 13.87 13.16
CA PHE A 275 6.77 13.42 12.21
C PHE A 275 6.26 13.45 10.77
N TRP A 276 5.08 12.89 10.49
CA TRP A 276 4.47 12.93 9.16
C TRP A 276 4.17 14.36 8.72
N THR A 277 3.73 15.22 9.62
CA THR A 277 3.52 16.64 9.34
C THR A 277 4.83 17.33 8.95
N HIS A 278 5.95 17.00 9.60
CA HIS A 278 7.27 17.49 9.21
C HIS A 278 7.64 17.04 7.79
N GLU A 279 7.54 15.75 7.50
CA GLU A 279 7.87 15.18 6.20
C GLU A 279 7.01 15.79 5.08
N TRP A 280 5.71 15.96 5.30
CA TRP A 280 4.84 16.64 4.35
C TRP A 280 5.24 18.11 4.13
N ASN A 281 5.29 18.89 5.22
CA ASN A 281 5.47 20.34 5.12
C ASN A 281 6.81 20.71 4.48
N LYS A 282 7.86 19.94 4.77
CA LYS A 282 9.23 20.18 4.31
C LYS A 282 9.53 19.53 2.95
N HIS A 283 9.03 18.33 2.68
CA HIS A 283 9.40 17.56 1.50
C HIS A 283 8.22 17.31 0.56
N GLY A 284 7.05 16.91 1.08
CA GLY A 284 5.85 16.68 0.27
C GLY A 284 5.39 17.89 -0.55
N THR A 285 5.45 19.10 0.05
CA THR A 285 5.13 20.37 -0.66
C THR A 285 6.04 20.67 -1.85
N CYS A 286 7.19 19.99 -1.97
CA CYS A 286 8.15 20.14 -3.06
C CYS A 286 7.94 19.18 -4.24
N VAL A 287 6.98 18.27 -4.15
CA VAL A 287 6.60 17.37 -5.25
C VAL A 287 5.63 18.10 -6.19
N THR A 288 6.15 18.65 -7.28
CA THR A 288 5.38 19.56 -8.16
C THR A 288 4.27 18.87 -8.95
N THR A 289 4.37 17.55 -9.16
CA THR A 289 3.33 16.76 -9.85
C THR A 289 2.07 16.57 -9.00
N LEU A 290 2.14 16.90 -7.70
CA LEU A 290 1.04 16.88 -6.74
C LEU A 290 0.51 18.30 -6.42
N ASP A 291 0.92 19.33 -7.17
CA ASP A 291 0.37 20.67 -7.03
C ASP A 291 -1.14 20.65 -7.36
N PRO A 292 -2.03 21.29 -6.56
CA PRO A 292 -3.47 21.33 -6.81
C PRO A 292 -3.86 21.71 -8.25
N LYS A 293 -3.07 22.55 -8.92
CA LYS A 293 -3.32 22.93 -10.32
C LYS A 293 -3.16 21.78 -11.33
N CYS A 294 -2.52 20.69 -10.93
CA CYS A 294 -2.29 19.50 -11.76
C CYS A 294 -3.48 18.53 -11.78
N TYR A 295 -4.51 18.80 -10.99
CA TYR A 295 -5.74 18.01 -10.91
C TYR A 295 -6.82 18.65 -11.78
N LYS A 296 -7.71 17.86 -12.38
CA LYS A 296 -8.84 18.43 -13.13
C LYS A 296 -9.82 19.10 -12.16
N GLU A 297 -10.62 20.00 -12.71
CA GLU A 297 -11.69 20.67 -11.97
C GLU A 297 -12.59 19.65 -11.27
N GLY A 298 -12.88 19.91 -9.99
CA GLY A 298 -13.70 19.03 -9.14
C GLY A 298 -13.00 17.76 -8.62
N GLN A 299 -11.77 17.46 -9.05
CA GLN A 299 -11.04 16.26 -8.59
C GLN A 299 -10.17 16.52 -7.37
N PHE A 300 -9.64 17.74 -7.22
CA PHE A 300 -8.85 18.10 -6.05
C PHE A 300 -9.75 18.40 -4.86
N LYS A 301 -9.51 17.71 -3.75
CA LYS A 301 -10.00 18.11 -2.43
C LYS A 301 -8.79 18.38 -1.54
N LYS A 302 -8.95 19.26 -0.56
CA LYS A 302 -7.88 19.54 0.41
C LYS A 302 -7.39 18.23 1.04
N GLY A 303 -6.11 17.92 0.90
CA GLY A 303 -5.48 16.70 1.39
C GLY A 303 -5.38 15.55 0.38
N THR A 304 -5.93 15.69 -0.83
CA THR A 304 -5.72 14.70 -1.90
C THR A 304 -4.24 14.50 -2.22
N ASP A 305 -3.49 15.60 -2.30
CA ASP A 305 -2.06 15.62 -2.54
C ASP A 305 -1.24 15.03 -1.37
N ILE A 306 -1.66 15.30 -0.13
CA ILE A 306 -1.11 14.67 1.08
C ILE A 306 -1.25 13.16 0.97
N LEU A 307 -2.47 12.67 0.71
CA LEU A 307 -2.76 11.26 0.59
C LEU A 307 -1.90 10.58 -0.49
N GLU A 308 -1.76 11.21 -1.67
CA GLU A 308 -0.97 10.68 -2.78
C GLU A 308 0.53 10.63 -2.47
N TYR A 309 1.09 11.62 -1.79
CA TYR A 309 2.49 11.62 -1.36
C TYR A 309 2.80 10.45 -0.41
N PHE A 310 2.01 10.28 0.65
CA PHE A 310 2.22 9.22 1.61
C PHE A 310 1.98 7.83 1.01
N LYS A 311 0.95 7.70 0.16
CA LYS A 311 0.68 6.47 -0.58
C LYS A 311 1.85 6.08 -1.48
N THR A 312 2.46 7.05 -2.13
CA THR A 312 3.62 6.83 -3.01
C THR A 312 4.82 6.34 -2.22
N ALA A 313 5.19 7.03 -1.13
CA ALA A 313 6.33 6.65 -0.30
C ALA A 313 6.17 5.26 0.33
N VAL A 314 4.97 4.93 0.84
CA VAL A 314 4.66 3.57 1.34
C VAL A 314 4.72 2.54 0.23
N GLY A 315 4.18 2.86 -0.95
CA GLY A 315 4.25 1.98 -2.13
C GLY A 315 5.69 1.66 -2.53
N LEU A 316 6.56 2.68 -2.54
CA LEU A 316 7.99 2.50 -2.85
C LEU A 316 8.71 1.67 -1.79
N GLN A 317 8.45 1.86 -0.50
CA GLN A 317 9.08 1.02 0.54
C GLN A 317 8.69 -0.46 0.38
N LEU A 318 7.41 -0.72 0.05
CA LEU A 318 6.91 -2.08 -0.15
C LEU A 318 7.47 -2.74 -1.42
N GLU A 319 7.61 -1.97 -2.50
CA GLU A 319 8.18 -2.44 -3.76
C GLU A 319 9.69 -2.70 -3.65
N TYR A 320 10.41 -1.77 -3.02
CA TYR A 320 11.86 -1.81 -2.84
C TYR A 320 12.22 -2.30 -1.42
N ASN A 321 11.74 -3.50 -1.06
CA ASN A 321 12.02 -4.09 0.25
C ASN A 321 13.50 -4.44 0.42
N ILE A 322 14.26 -3.54 1.04
CA ILE A 322 15.71 -3.67 1.25
C ILE A 322 16.08 -4.87 2.13
N HIS A 323 15.28 -5.18 3.17
CA HIS A 323 15.59 -6.33 4.02
C HIS A 323 15.54 -7.63 3.22
N GLU A 324 14.48 -7.82 2.44
CA GLU A 324 14.34 -9.00 1.58
C GLU A 324 15.44 -9.06 0.51
N ALA A 325 15.79 -7.92 -0.09
CA ALA A 325 16.91 -7.85 -1.04
C ALA A 325 18.22 -8.32 -0.40
N LEU A 326 18.57 -7.80 0.79
CA LEU A 326 19.76 -8.22 1.53
C LEU A 326 19.71 -9.71 1.91
N ARG A 327 18.55 -10.19 2.38
CA ARG A 327 18.34 -11.58 2.80
C ARG A 327 18.59 -12.57 1.66
N LYS A 328 18.15 -12.28 0.44
CA LYS A 328 18.41 -13.12 -0.75
C LYS A 328 19.89 -13.33 -1.05
N HIS A 329 20.74 -12.39 -0.65
CA HIS A 329 22.21 -12.47 -0.79
C HIS A 329 22.90 -12.87 0.52
N GLY A 330 22.17 -13.45 1.48
CA GLY A 330 22.73 -13.97 2.74
C GLY A 330 23.13 -12.90 3.76
N ILE A 331 22.71 -11.64 3.55
CA ILE A 331 22.93 -10.54 4.48
C ILE A 331 21.71 -10.44 5.38
N VAL A 332 21.87 -10.90 6.62
CA VAL A 332 20.79 -10.92 7.62
C VAL A 332 21.20 -10.19 8.90
N PRO A 333 20.23 -9.65 9.66
CA PRO A 333 20.51 -9.08 10.95
C PRO A 333 21.13 -10.13 11.90
N THR A 334 22.08 -9.72 12.73
CA THR A 334 22.73 -10.60 13.72
C THR A 334 22.43 -10.16 15.15
N LYS A 335 22.40 -11.13 16.07
CA LYS A 335 22.27 -10.86 17.51
C LYS A 335 23.47 -10.09 18.05
N SER A 336 23.24 -9.29 19.09
CA SER A 336 24.28 -8.46 19.72
C SER A 336 25.43 -9.27 20.33
N ASN A 337 25.20 -10.52 20.70
CA ASN A 337 26.22 -11.43 21.25
C ASN A 337 26.97 -12.25 20.18
N ASN A 338 26.63 -12.09 18.90
CA ASN A 338 27.30 -12.74 17.78
C ASN A 338 27.28 -11.82 16.55
N GLU A 339 27.80 -10.60 16.72
CA GLU A 339 27.74 -9.57 15.68
C GLU A 339 28.64 -9.90 14.49
N LYS A 340 28.05 -9.96 13.30
CA LYS A 340 28.79 -9.94 12.03
C LYS A 340 28.90 -8.50 11.55
N LEU A 341 30.10 -8.11 11.12
CA LEU A 341 30.33 -6.86 10.41
C LEU A 341 30.39 -7.14 8.91
N TYR A 342 29.53 -6.49 8.16
CA TYR A 342 29.51 -6.52 6.70
C TYR A 342 30.33 -5.36 6.13
N SER A 343 30.87 -5.55 4.94
CA SER A 343 31.43 -4.46 4.15
C SER A 343 30.31 -3.64 3.50
N PRO A 344 30.53 -2.33 3.26
CA PRO A 344 29.59 -1.52 2.49
C PRO A 344 29.35 -2.05 1.07
N GLN A 345 30.37 -2.64 0.45
CA GLN A 345 30.25 -3.16 -0.92
C GLN A 345 29.29 -4.34 -1.00
N GLU A 346 29.31 -5.26 -0.04
CA GLU A 346 28.35 -6.38 0.02
C GLU A 346 26.90 -5.89 0.05
N PHE A 347 26.61 -4.84 0.83
CA PHE A 347 25.28 -4.23 0.87
C PHE A 347 24.89 -3.62 -0.47
N LYS A 348 25.80 -2.84 -1.07
CA LYS A 348 25.56 -2.18 -2.35
C LYS A 348 25.33 -3.18 -3.47
N ASP A 349 26.16 -4.21 -3.57
CA ASP A 349 26.07 -5.23 -4.61
C ASP A 349 24.76 -6.01 -4.51
N ALA A 350 24.35 -6.39 -3.30
CA ALA A 350 23.08 -7.07 -3.06
C ALA A 350 21.87 -6.21 -3.49
N ILE A 351 21.86 -4.94 -3.09
CA ILE A 351 20.76 -4.01 -3.42
C ILE A 351 20.74 -3.69 -4.92
N LYS A 352 21.90 -3.42 -5.52
CA LYS A 352 22.05 -3.16 -6.95
C LYS A 352 21.61 -4.34 -7.80
N LYS A 353 21.90 -5.57 -7.36
CA LYS A 353 21.50 -6.78 -8.09
C LYS A 353 19.99 -7.00 -8.10
N GLU A 354 19.27 -6.59 -7.05
CA GLU A 354 17.81 -6.70 -7.00
C GLU A 354 17.10 -5.52 -7.68
N PHE A 355 17.63 -4.30 -7.57
CA PHE A 355 16.91 -3.08 -7.96
C PHE A 355 17.57 -2.27 -9.10
N GLY A 356 18.77 -2.63 -9.53
CA GLY A 356 19.44 -2.04 -10.69
C GLY A 356 20.28 -0.78 -10.41
N GLY A 357 20.31 -0.26 -9.19
CA GLY A 357 21.13 0.90 -8.82
C GLY A 357 21.67 0.83 -7.39
N GLU A 358 22.75 1.57 -7.13
CA GLU A 358 23.39 1.55 -5.81
C GLU A 358 22.66 2.44 -4.78
N PRO A 359 22.59 2.02 -3.51
CA PRO A 359 22.11 2.88 -2.44
C PRO A 359 23.22 3.81 -1.91
N ASN A 360 22.83 4.87 -1.20
CA ASN A 360 23.70 5.46 -0.18
C ASN A 360 23.52 4.77 1.17
N LEU A 361 24.64 4.50 1.85
CA LEU A 361 24.68 3.82 3.14
C LEU A 361 25.11 4.78 4.25
N ARG A 362 24.26 4.95 5.26
CA ARG A 362 24.47 5.86 6.39
C ARG A 362 24.64 5.08 7.69
N CYS A 363 25.80 5.23 8.30
CA CYS A 363 26.13 4.66 9.59
C CYS A 363 26.49 5.73 10.62
N SER A 364 26.22 5.41 11.89
CA SER A 364 26.80 6.09 13.07
C SER A 364 27.80 5.12 13.70
N GLY A 365 29.09 5.43 13.55
CA GLY A 365 30.15 4.42 13.75
C GLY A 365 29.95 3.27 12.77
N ASN A 366 29.81 2.04 13.30
CA ASN A 366 29.48 0.86 12.49
C ASN A 366 27.98 0.56 12.45
N LYS A 367 27.14 1.21 13.29
CA LYS A 367 25.70 0.93 13.33
C LYS A 367 25.05 1.44 12.05
N LEU A 368 24.36 0.57 11.31
CA LEU A 368 23.49 0.99 10.20
C LEU A 368 22.35 1.85 10.74
N VAL A 369 22.17 3.03 10.18
CA VAL A 369 21.10 3.97 10.57
C VAL A 369 20.12 4.13 9.43
N GLU A 370 20.61 4.49 8.24
CA GLU A 370 19.77 4.71 7.06
C GLU A 370 20.37 4.12 5.79
N ILE A 371 19.50 3.82 4.85
CA ILE A 371 19.79 3.48 3.46
C ILE A 371 18.93 4.39 2.59
N HIS A 372 19.55 5.08 1.63
CA HIS A 372 18.83 5.95 0.71
C HIS A 372 18.84 5.33 -0.69
N LEU A 373 17.65 5.14 -1.25
CA LEU A 373 17.47 4.81 -2.66
C LEU A 373 17.14 6.08 -3.44
N TRP A 374 17.83 6.28 -4.54
CA TRP A 374 17.64 7.44 -5.41
C TRP A 374 16.83 7.05 -6.63
N PHE A 375 15.92 7.92 -7.04
CA PHE A 375 15.00 7.69 -8.14
C PHE A 375 14.99 8.85 -9.11
N LEU A 376 14.95 8.52 -10.38
CA LEU A 376 14.39 9.39 -11.40
C LEU A 376 12.92 9.01 -11.61
N VAL A 377 12.15 9.95 -12.15
CA VAL A 377 10.72 9.77 -12.42
C VAL A 377 10.52 9.78 -13.92
N LYS A 378 9.97 8.67 -14.42
CA LYS A 378 9.51 8.56 -15.80
C LYS A 378 8.04 8.93 -15.88
N ASP A 379 7.71 9.70 -16.90
CA ASP A 379 6.41 10.35 -17.08
C ASP A 379 6.10 11.15 -15.80
N LYS A 380 4.98 10.86 -15.13
CA LYS A 380 4.53 11.59 -13.94
C LYS A 380 4.88 10.91 -12.61
N ASP A 381 4.83 9.58 -12.56
CA ASP A 381 4.70 8.80 -11.33
C ASP A 381 5.39 7.43 -11.36
N LYS A 382 6.20 7.15 -12.38
CA LYS A 382 6.96 5.88 -12.46
C LYS A 382 8.38 6.09 -11.97
N TYR A 383 8.68 5.55 -10.80
CA TYR A 383 9.97 5.68 -10.16
C TYR A 383 10.90 4.56 -10.59
N PHE A 384 12.13 4.88 -10.97
CA PHE A 384 13.15 3.89 -11.25
C PHE A 384 14.47 4.29 -10.59
N VAL A 385 15.17 3.29 -10.05
CA VAL A 385 16.38 3.51 -9.27
C VAL A 385 17.47 4.10 -10.16
N THR A 386 18.19 5.08 -9.62
CA THR A 386 19.39 5.67 -10.20
C THR A 386 20.53 5.62 -9.20
N ASP A 387 21.75 5.81 -9.70
CA ASP A 387 22.92 5.91 -8.84
C ASP A 387 22.84 7.14 -7.91
N PRO A 388 23.43 7.05 -6.71
CA PRO A 388 23.27 8.06 -5.68
C PRO A 388 24.10 9.32 -5.96
N HIS A 389 23.56 10.48 -5.59
CA HIS A 389 24.31 11.74 -5.57
C HIS A 389 24.97 12.01 -4.21
N GLY A 390 24.53 11.34 -3.15
CA GLY A 390 25.07 11.47 -1.81
C GLY A 390 26.36 10.68 -1.58
N LYS A 391 26.99 10.92 -0.43
CA LYS A 391 28.16 10.16 0.04
C LYS A 391 27.78 9.21 1.16
N ASP A 392 28.40 8.04 1.15
CA ASP A 392 28.29 7.07 2.23
C ASP A 392 29.04 7.53 3.48
N THR A 393 28.60 7.04 4.64
CA THR A 393 29.34 7.21 5.90
C THR A 393 29.79 5.88 6.50
N CYS A 394 29.29 4.75 6.01
CA CYS A 394 29.64 3.43 6.49
C CYS A 394 31.05 3.01 6.05
N ARG A 395 31.89 2.59 7.01
CA ARG A 395 33.16 1.88 6.73
C ARG A 395 33.05 0.37 6.93
N LYS A 396 32.28 -0.03 7.95
CA LYS A 396 31.78 -1.38 8.21
C LYS A 396 30.35 -1.26 8.70
N ILE A 397 29.55 -2.30 8.50
CA ILE A 397 28.12 -2.29 8.78
C ILE A 397 27.78 -3.36 9.80
N ARG A 398 27.34 -2.93 10.96
CA ARG A 398 26.65 -3.72 11.96
C ARG A 398 25.16 -3.64 11.65
N TYR A 399 24.61 -4.78 11.24
CA TYR A 399 23.19 -4.95 10.97
C TYR A 399 22.59 -5.83 12.06
N SER A 400 21.99 -5.21 13.07
CA SER A 400 21.53 -5.90 14.28
C SER A 400 20.06 -6.31 14.20
N GLU A 401 19.71 -7.45 14.80
CA GLU A 401 18.30 -7.84 14.98
C GLU A 401 17.51 -6.75 15.74
N LYS A 402 16.27 -6.50 15.31
CA LYS A 402 15.39 -5.57 16.02
C LYS A 402 14.87 -6.20 17.33
N SER A 403 14.88 -5.41 18.39
CA SER A 403 14.31 -5.70 19.71
C SER A 403 12.96 -4.99 19.87
N VAL A 404 12.04 -5.22 18.93
CA VAL A 404 10.67 -4.64 18.98
C VAL A 404 9.97 -5.16 20.24
N GLN A 405 9.45 -4.25 21.06
CA GLN A 405 8.72 -4.57 22.30
C GLN A 405 7.29 -5.00 22.02
#